data_AF-A0A2M6W5I1-F1
#
_entry.id   AF-A0A2M6W5I1-F1
#
_cell.length_a   1.000
_cell.length_b   1.000
_cell.length_c   1.000
_cell.angle_alpha   90.00
_cell.angle_beta   90.00
_cell.angle_gamma   90.00
#
_symmetry.space_group_name_H-M   'P 1'
#
loop_
_entity.id
_entity.type
_entity.pdbx_description
1 polymer ?
#
loop_
_entity_poly.entity_id
_entity_poly.type
_entity_poly.pdbx_seq_one_letter_code
_entity_poly.pdbx_strand_id
1 'polypeptide(L)' 'MSDDNEPIKDEPAEEAPDEEVAELMESHDLDKDTAERVQEIMEDLGVDEDDAVELEELL' A
#
# COMPACT_ATOMS: atom_id res chain seq x y z
N MET A 1 6.50 -14.92 -43.29
CA MET A 1 7.22 -14.66 -42.04
C MET A 1 7.09 -13.17 -41.83
N SER A 2 6.09 -12.77 -41.07
CA SER A 2 5.92 -11.38 -40.65
C SER A 2 6.17 -11.41 -39.16
N ASP A 3 7.39 -11.04 -38.79
CA ASP A 3 7.77 -10.85 -37.40
C ASP A 3 7.08 -9.57 -36.92
N ASP A 4 5.88 -9.76 -36.36
CA ASP A 4 5.13 -8.74 -35.63
C ASP A 4 5.88 -8.51 -34.32
N ASN A 5 6.82 -7.56 -34.37
CA ASN A 5 7.54 -7.11 -33.18
C ASN A 5 6.63 -6.13 -32.43
N GLU A 6 5.73 -6.67 -31.61
CA GLU A 6 4.94 -5.87 -30.67
C GLU A 6 5.90 -5.20 -29.67
N PRO A 7 5.89 -3.86 -29.55
CA PRO A 7 6.65 -3.20 -28.51
C PRO A 7 6.02 -3.56 -27.17
N ILE A 8 6.74 -4.35 -26.37
CA ILE A 8 6.42 -4.58 -24.96
C ILE A 8 6.42 -3.19 -24.32
N LYS A 9 5.22 -2.64 -24.10
CA LYS A 9 5.04 -1.50 -23.22
C LYS A 9 5.23 -2.05 -21.81
N ASP A 10 6.48 -2.06 -21.36
CA ASP A 10 6.78 -1.96 -19.94
C ASP A 10 6.22 -0.60 -19.47
N GLU A 11 4.92 -0.58 -19.17
CA GLU A 11 4.42 0.38 -18.19
C GLU A 11 5.28 0.19 -16.94
N PRO A 12 5.78 1.26 -16.31
CA PRO A 12 6.33 1.10 -14.98
C PRO A 12 5.22 0.45 -14.17
N ALA A 13 5.46 -0.77 -13.70
CA ALA A 13 4.65 -1.34 -12.63
C ALA A 13 4.88 -0.39 -11.46
N GLU A 14 4.10 0.68 -11.39
CA GLU A 14 3.88 1.39 -10.14
C GLU A 14 3.33 0.30 -9.24
N GLU A 15 4.22 -0.22 -8.38
CA GLU A 15 3.92 -1.28 -7.44
C GLU A 15 2.75 -0.78 -6.62
N ALA A 16 1.58 -1.30 -6.97
CA ALA A 16 0.34 -0.91 -6.32
C ALA A 16 0.54 -1.19 -4.83
N PRO A 17 0.06 -0.29 -3.94
CA PRO A 17 0.05 -0.61 -2.52
C PRO A 17 -0.63 -1.97 -2.32
N ASP A 18 -0.15 -2.74 -1.34
CA ASP A 18 -0.80 -4.00 -0.97
C ASP A 18 -2.28 -3.77 -0.68
N GLU A 19 -3.10 -4.82 -0.84
CA GLU A 19 -4.55 -4.72 -0.71
C GLU A 19 -4.95 -4.17 0.67
N GLU A 20 -4.22 -4.58 1.73
CA GLU A 20 -4.38 -4.06 3.09
C GLU A 20 -3.98 -2.58 3.22
N VAL A 21 -2.89 -2.15 2.59
CA VAL A 21 -2.46 -0.73 2.56
C VAL A 21 -3.50 0.11 1.81
N ALA A 22 -4.00 -0.38 0.68
CA ALA A 22 -4.99 0.31 -0.12
C ALA A 22 -6.31 0.48 0.66
N GLU A 23 -6.74 -0.54 1.40
CA GLU A 23 -7.91 -0.46 2.28
C GLU A 23 -7.72 0.57 3.39
N LEU A 24 -6.54 0.62 4.02
CA LEU A 24 -6.21 1.64 5.03
C LEU A 24 -6.25 3.06 4.44
N MET A 25 -5.70 3.24 3.24
CA MET A 25 -5.75 4.53 2.54
C MET A 25 -7.18 4.98 2.26
N GLU A 26 -8.06 4.06 1.81
CA GLU A 26 -9.46 4.40 1.50
C GLU A 26 -10.31 4.60 2.77
N SER A 27 -10.11 3.77 3.79
CA SER A 27 -10.92 3.79 5.02
C SER A 27 -10.56 4.95 5.94
N HIS A 28 -9.27 5.26 6.07
CA HIS A 28 -8.74 6.28 6.97
C HIS A 28 -8.25 7.55 6.27
N ASP A 29 -8.38 7.63 4.94
CA ASP A 29 -7.91 8.77 4.12
C ASP A 29 -6.40 9.05 4.36
N LEU A 30 -5.62 7.98 4.42
CA LEU A 30 -4.18 8.01 4.70
C LEU A 30 -3.38 8.06 3.39
N ASP A 31 -2.22 8.72 3.45
CA ASP A 31 -1.22 8.62 2.40
C ASP A 31 -0.58 7.22 2.39
N LYS A 32 -0.04 6.81 1.24
CA LYS A 32 0.60 5.49 1.08
C LYS A 32 1.68 5.22 2.13
N ASP A 33 2.56 6.19 2.38
CA ASP A 33 3.62 6.08 3.37
C ASP A 33 3.07 5.85 4.79
N THR A 34 1.93 6.48 5.13
CA THR A 34 1.29 6.34 6.44
C THR A 34 0.56 5.00 6.54
N ALA A 35 -0.19 4.61 5.50
CA ALA A 35 -0.86 3.32 5.47
C ALA A 35 0.13 2.14 5.55
N GLU A 36 1.29 2.21 4.89
CA GLU A 36 2.36 1.20 5.02
C GLU A 36 2.89 1.12 6.46
N ARG A 37 3.08 2.26 7.14
CA ARG A 37 3.47 2.27 8.56
C ARG A 37 2.41 1.70 9.48
N VAL A 38 1.15 2.07 9.26
CA VAL A 38 0.02 1.58 10.05
C VAL A 38 -0.10 0.05 9.91
N GLN A 39 0.05 -0.47 8.69
CA GLN A 39 0.11 -1.92 8.46
C GLN A 39 1.29 -2.56 9.22
N GLU A 40 2.47 -1.97 9.17
CA GLU A 40 3.65 -2.47 9.91
C GLU A 40 3.40 -2.48 11.43
N ILE A 41 2.75 -1.44 11.98
CA ILE A 41 2.36 -1.36 13.39
C ILE A 41 1.35 -2.46 13.76
N MET A 42 0.34 -2.70 12.92
CA MET A 42 -0.63 -3.78 13.13
C MET A 42 0.05 -5.14 13.15
N GLU A 43 1.01 -5.40 12.26
CA GLU A 43 1.76 -6.65 12.22
C GLU A 43 2.73 -6.82 13.41
N ASP A 44 3.45 -5.76 13.79
CA ASP A 44 4.47 -5.84 14.85
C ASP A 44 3.84 -5.91 16.25
N LEU A 45 2.78 -5.15 16.48
CA LEU A 45 2.11 -5.08 17.78
C LEU A 45 0.88 -5.99 17.89
N GLY A 46 0.35 -6.47 16.76
CA GLY A 46 -0.87 -7.27 16.72
C GLY A 46 -2.10 -6.49 17.17
N VAL A 47 -2.18 -5.21 16.79
CA VAL A 47 -3.28 -4.30 17.14
C VAL A 47 -4.25 -4.14 15.96
N ASP A 48 -5.44 -3.61 16.24
CA ASP A 48 -6.45 -3.32 15.22
C ASP A 48 -6.10 -2.02 14.45
N GLU A 49 -6.73 -1.85 13.29
CA GLU A 49 -6.56 -0.71 12.37
C GLU A 49 -6.70 0.65 13.08
N ASP A 50 -7.78 0.86 13.83
CA ASP A 50 -8.02 2.11 14.56
C ASP A 50 -6.89 2.41 15.59
N ASP A 51 -6.45 1.38 16.33
CA ASP A 51 -5.39 1.50 17.34
C ASP A 51 -4.03 1.79 16.67
N ALA A 52 -3.73 1.15 15.53
CA ALA A 52 -2.50 1.36 14.80
C ALA A 52 -2.39 2.79 14.22
N VAL A 53 -3.50 3.34 13.73
CA VAL A 53 -3.55 4.74 13.26
C VAL A 53 -3.30 5.72 14.40
N GLU A 54 -3.94 5.53 15.56
CA GLU A 54 -3.68 6.36 16.73
C GLU A 54 -2.21 6.27 17.19
N LEU A 55 -1.58 5.09 17.07
CA LEU A 55 -0.17 4.90 17.41
C LEU A 55 0.78 5.58 16.42
N GLU A 56 0.46 5.61 15.12
CA GLU A 56 1.25 6.32 14.11
C GLU A 56 1.28 7.83 14.39
N GLU A 57 0.16 8.42 14.77
CA GLU A 57 0.08 9.85 15.12
C GLU A 57 0.86 10.23 16.40
N LEU A 58 1.19 9.24 17.24
CA LEU A 58 1.90 9.44 18.51
C LEU A 58 3.43 9.30 18.38
N LEU A 59 3.94 8.82 17.24
CA LEU A 59 5.37 8.58 16.97
C LEU A 59 6.09 9.80 16.37
#